data_AF-A0A368XJD9-F1
#
_entry.id   AF-A0A368XJD9-F1
#
_cell.length_a   1.000
_cell.length_b   1.000
_cell.length_c   1.000
_cell.angle_alpha   90.00
_cell.angle_beta   90.00
_cell.angle_gamma   90.00
#
_symmetry.space_group_name_H-M   'P 1'
#
loop_
_entity.id
_entity.type
_entity.pdbx_description
1 polymer ?
#
loop_
_entity_poly.entity_id
_entity_poly.type
_entity_poly.pdbx_seq_one_letter_code
_entity_poly.pdbx_strand_id
1 'polypeptide(L)' 'MLTVNADNHALMKNFHKPDDEKRMVVILHDAWLDAPPERSMDFMQQYPAEMLVAVAAPIPPTAKRARPPA' A
#
# COMPACT_ATOMS: atom_id res chain seq x y z
N MET A 1 -4.39 -5.31 10.26
CA MET A 1 -4.16 -4.45 9.09
C MET A 1 -5.28 -4.70 8.09
N LEU A 2 -5.95 -3.65 7.61
CA LEU A 2 -7.05 -3.79 6.65
C LEU A 2 -6.48 -4.15 5.28
N THR A 3 -7.14 -5.08 4.58
CA THR A 3 -6.70 -5.56 3.27
C THR A 3 -7.88 -5.67 2.31
N VAL A 4 -7.60 -5.43 1.04
CA VAL A 4 -8.54 -5.61 -0.07
C VAL A 4 -7.96 -6.60 -1.08
N ASN A 5 -8.84 -7.23 -1.85
CA ASN A 5 -8.43 -8.05 -2.99
C ASN A 5 -7.61 -7.20 -3.98
N ALA A 6 -6.59 -7.82 -4.58
CA ALA A 6 -5.62 -7.19 -5.47
C ALA A 6 -5.38 -7.99 -6.76
N ASP A 7 -6.27 -8.92 -7.12
CA ASP A 7 -6.10 -9.78 -8.30
C ASP A 7 -6.02 -8.95 -9.60
N ASN A 8 -6.79 -7.86 -9.64
CA ASN A 8 -6.86 -6.93 -10.78
C ASN A 8 -5.91 -5.73 -10.64
N HIS A 9 -5.09 -5.66 -9.59
CA HIS A 9 -4.21 -4.52 -9.36
C HIS A 9 -2.96 -4.59 -10.26
N ALA A 10 -2.66 -3.53 -11.02
CA ALA A 10 -1.58 -3.54 -12.03
C ALA A 10 -0.21 -3.98 -11.48
N LEU A 11 0.16 -3.52 -10.28
CA LEU A 11 1.40 -3.90 -9.58
C LEU A 11 1.25 -5.13 -8.64
N MET A 12 0.36 -5.04 -7.64
CA MET A 12 0.24 -6.02 -6.55
C MET A 12 -0.18 -7.43 -6.99
N LYS A 13 -0.82 -7.60 -8.15
CA LYS A 13 -1.18 -8.93 -8.68
C LYS A 13 0.01 -9.85 -8.93
N ASN A 14 1.21 -9.27 -9.10
CA ASN A 14 2.44 -10.01 -9.39
C ASN A 14 3.15 -10.53 -8.14
N PHE A 15 2.62 -10.24 -6.94
CA PHE A 15 3.16 -10.69 -5.65
C PHE A 15 2.37 -11.87 -5.10
N HIS A 16 2.76 -12.42 -3.95
CA HIS A 16 2.22 -13.65 -3.35
C HIS A 16 2.50 -14.91 -4.19
N LYS A 17 2.27 -16.09 -3.59
CA LYS A 17 2.46 -17.36 -4.29
C LYS A 17 1.48 -17.47 -5.47
N PRO A 18 1.82 -18.24 -6.52
CA PRO A 18 0.85 -18.65 -7.53
C PRO A 18 -0.39 -19.28 -6.86
N ASP A 19 -1.57 -19.08 -7.44
CA ASP A 19 -2.87 -19.63 -7.00
C ASP A 19 -3.43 -19.12 -5.65
N ASP A 20 -2.65 -18.37 -4.86
CA ASP A 20 -3.18 -17.66 -3.69
C ASP A 20 -3.94 -16.39 -4.11
N GLU A 21 -5.04 -16.09 -3.40
CA GLU A 21 -5.76 -14.81 -3.52
C GLU A 21 -4.77 -13.65 -3.32
N LYS A 22 -4.71 -12.73 -4.28
CA LYS A 22 -3.86 -11.55 -4.14
C LYS A 22 -4.55 -10.58 -3.21
N ARG A 23 -3.86 -10.20 -2.14
CA ARG A 23 -4.34 -9.18 -1.20
C ARG A 23 -3.33 -8.04 -1.11
N MET A 24 -3.81 -6.83 -0.96
CA MET A 24 -2.98 -5.67 -0.65
C MET A 24 -3.51 -4.96 0.59
N VAL A 25 -2.61 -4.27 1.28
CA VAL A 25 -2.98 -3.43 2.42
C VAL A 25 -3.68 -2.17 1.93
N VAL A 26 -4.66 -1.69 2.69
CA VAL A 26 -5.31 -0.41 2.41
C VAL A 26 -4.42 0.71 2.95
N ILE A 27 -4.07 1.66 2.10
CA ILE A 27 -3.30 2.86 2.46
C ILE A 27 -4.32 3.98 2.72
N LEU A 28 -4.48 4.31 4.01
CA LEU A 28 -5.50 5.25 4.49
C LEU A 28 -4.96 6.67 4.65
N HIS A 29 -5.86 7.64 4.75
CA HIS A 29 -5.56 9.05 5.03
C HIS A 29 -6.26 9.45 6.35
N ASP A 30 -5.85 10.57 6.94
CA ASP A 30 -6.35 11.00 8.26
C ASP A 30 -7.88 11.11 8.34
N ALA A 31 -8.54 11.48 7.23
CA ALA A 31 -10.00 11.57 7.15
C ALA A 31 -10.74 10.25 7.47
N TRP A 32 -10.08 9.10 7.37
CA TRP A 32 -10.66 7.81 7.77
C TRP A 32 -10.82 7.70 9.30
N LEU A 33 -9.94 8.32 10.07
CA LEU A 33 -9.97 8.27 11.54
C LEU A 33 -11.21 8.97 12.11
N ASP A 34 -11.71 9.99 11.40
CA ASP A 34 -12.90 10.75 11.78
C ASP A 34 -14.18 10.23 11.08
N ALA A 35 -14.05 9.30 10.14
CA ALA A 35 -15.19 8.81 9.37
C ALA A 35 -16.06 7.87 10.23
N PRO A 36 -17.40 8.04 10.21
CA PRO A 36 -18.29 7.10 10.88
C PRO A 36 -18.27 5.75 10.14
N PRO A 37 -18.63 4.64 10.81
CA PRO A 37 -18.50 3.29 10.26
C PRO A 37 -19.16 3.11 8.88
N GLU A 38 -20.28 3.80 8.63
CA GLU A 38 -21.02 3.74 7.37
C GLU A 38 -20.21 4.32 6.20
N ARG A 39 -19.27 5.24 6.46
CA ARG A 39 -18.39 5.87 5.47
C ARG A 39 -16.97 5.31 5.50
N SER A 40 -16.56 4.63 6.57
CA SER A 40 -15.21 4.06 6.68
C SER A 40 -14.94 3.02 5.57
N MET A 41 -15.97 2.36 5.05
CA MET A 41 -15.82 1.40 3.95
C MET A 41 -15.50 2.03 2.60
N ASP A 42 -15.81 3.31 2.39
CA ASP A 42 -15.46 4.02 1.15
C ASP A 42 -13.94 4.13 0.96
N PHE A 43 -13.18 4.04 2.05
CA PHE A 43 -11.72 4.06 2.05
C PHE A 43 -11.09 2.70 1.73
N MET A 44 -11.87 1.62 1.67
CA MET A 44 -11.38 0.27 1.38
C MET A 44 -11.15 0.08 -0.12
N GLN A 45 -10.22 0.86 -0.67
CA GLN A 45 -9.89 0.87 -2.09
C GLN A 45 -8.46 0.42 -2.35
N GLN A 46 -8.23 -0.07 -3.57
CA GLN A 46 -6.88 -0.34 -4.07
C GLN A 46 -6.14 0.99 -4.27
N TYR A 47 -4.95 1.10 -3.69
CA TYR A 47 -4.12 2.29 -3.88
C TYR A 47 -3.53 2.32 -5.30
N PRO A 48 -3.57 3.45 -6.03
CA PRO A 48 -3.14 3.49 -7.43
C PRO A 48 -1.70 3.01 -7.66
N ALA A 49 -1.52 2.17 -8.67
CA ALA A 49 -0.25 1.48 -8.94
C ALA A 49 0.86 2.45 -9.34
N GLU A 50 0.52 3.53 -10.05
CA GLU A 50 1.44 4.59 -10.48
C GLU A 50 2.04 5.39 -9.31
N MET A 51 1.40 5.34 -8.14
CA MET A 51 1.90 5.96 -6.90
C MET A 51 2.71 4.98 -6.03
N LEU A 52 2.95 3.77 -6.51
CA LEU A 52 3.73 2.75 -5.83
C LEU A 52 5.03 2.45 -6.58
N VAL A 53 6.11 2.30 -5.83
CA VAL A 53 7.42 1.88 -6.35
C VAL A 53 7.80 0.57 -5.68
N ALA A 54 7.91 -0.49 -6.49
CA ALA A 54 8.43 -1.77 -6.02
C ALA A 54 9.95 -1.84 -6.20
N VAL A 55 10.66 -2.27 -5.16
CA VAL A 55 12.12 -2.50 -5.18
C VAL A 55 12.38 -3.94 -4.80
N ALA A 56 13.29 -4.61 -5.50
CA ALA A 56 13.68 -5.98 -5.17
C ALA A 56 14.27 -6.04 -3.76
N ALA A 57 13.89 -7.06 -2.99
CA ALA A 57 14.51 -7.33 -1.70
C ALA A 57 15.88 -8.00 -1.89
N PRO A 58 16.85 -7.77 -0.99
CA PRO A 58 16.78 -6.87 0.16
C PRO A 58 16.86 -5.40 -0.25
N ILE A 59 16.20 -4.52 0.51
CA ILE A 59 16.34 -3.08 0.34
C ILE A 59 17.80 -2.73 0.64
N PRO A 60 18.54 -2.09 -0.29
CA PRO A 60 19.90 -1.65 -0.03
C PRO A 60 19.94 -0.75 1.21
N PRO A 61 20.97 -0.83 2.06
CA PRO A 61 21.07 0.03 3.22
C PRO A 61 21.05 1.50 2.75
N THR A 62 19.98 2.22 3.07
CA THR A 62 19.85 3.63 2.71
C THR A 62 20.96 4.40 3.40
N ALA A 63 21.86 5.02 2.62
CA ALA A 63 22.80 6.00 3.15
C ALA A 63 21.99 7.06 3.91
N LYS A 64 22.28 7.24 5.21
CA LYS A 64 21.58 8.21 6.06
C LYS A 64 21.62 9.56 5.35
N ARG A 65 20.46 10.08 4.92
CA ARG A 65 20.35 11.45 4.40
C ARG A 65 20.91 12.37 5.47
N ALA A 66 22.03 13.04 5.17
CA ALA A 66 22.57 14.08 6.04
C ALA A 66 21.51 15.17 6.19
N ARG A 67 21.19 15.53 7.43
CA ARG A 67 20.32 16.66 7.74
C ARG A 67 20.97 17.92 7.13
N PRO A 68 20.25 18.73 6.33
CA PRO A 68 20.81 19.98 5.85
C PRO A 68 21.14 20.91 7.04
N PRO A 69 22.22 21.69 6.98
CA PRO A 69 22.53 22.67 8.02
C PRO A 69 21.45 23.75 8.11
N ALA A 70 21.28 24.29 9.32
CA ALA A 70 20.29 25.29 9.70
C ALA A 70 20.49 26.64 9.01
#